data_AF-J9GCW6-F1
#
_entry.id   AF-J9GCW6-F1
#
_cell.length_a   1.000
_cell.length_b   1.000
_cell.length_c   1.000
_cell.angle_alpha   90.00
_cell.angle_beta   90.00
_cell.angle_gamma   90.00
#
_symmetry.space_group_name_H-M   'P 1'
#
loop_
_entity.id
_entity.type
_entity.pdbx_description
1 polymer ?
#
loop_
_entity_poly.entity_id
_entity_poly.type
_entity_poly.pdbx_seq_one_letter_code
_entity_poly.pdbx_strand_id
1 'polypeptide(L)'
;MGLSLAIYLHSPGQIPIHFNYRGEADGWGDPALVFVFAGLGVVIMAICAAAAYHRQMVHMPIRLNPNCLPLQYSLMSRMCRILTLCMGGLFLGILSMMSPSSWHLAAVGDALRMLCMLLMLLVILVFSVWIFYVGRRCR
;
A
#
# COMPACT_ATOMS: atom_id res chain seq x y z
N MET A 1 8.19 -8.09 9.31
CA MET A 1 9.48 -7.99 10.03
C MET A 1 10.54 -8.92 9.47
N GLY A 2 10.21 -10.15 9.06
CA GLY A 2 11.19 -11.09 8.47
C GLY A 2 11.95 -10.55 7.24
N LEU A 3 11.25 -9.92 6.28
CA LEU A 3 11.88 -9.33 5.09
C LEU A 3 12.87 -8.21 5.45
N SER A 4 12.48 -7.31 6.35
CA SER A 4 13.33 -6.19 6.79
C SER A 4 14.61 -6.65 7.45
N LEU A 5 14.52 -7.68 8.30
CA LEU A 5 15.67 -8.31 8.93
C LEU A 5 16.58 -8.99 7.91
N ALA A 6 16.00 -9.69 6.93
CA ALA A 6 16.77 -10.34 5.86
C ALA A 6 17.57 -9.32 5.03
N ILE A 7 16.95 -8.18 4.67
CA ILE A 7 17.62 -7.09 3.96
C ILE A 7 18.76 -6.52 4.82
N TYR A 8 18.49 -6.18 6.09
CA TYR A 8 19.48 -5.61 6.99
C TYR A 8 20.73 -6.49 7.12
N LEU A 9 20.56 -7.81 7.32
CA LEU A 9 21.68 -8.74 7.48
C LEU A 9 22.51 -8.93 6.21
N HIS A 10 21.94 -8.69 5.02
CA HIS A 10 22.61 -8.86 3.73
C HIS A 10 23.11 -7.55 3.11
N SER A 11 22.93 -6.42 3.79
CA SER A 11 23.33 -5.09 3.31
C SER A 11 24.26 -4.39 4.31
N PRO A 12 25.55 -4.79 4.41
CA PRO A 12 26.44 -4.30 5.47
C PRO A 12 26.99 -2.88 5.29
N GLY A 13 26.67 -2.20 4.18
CA GLY A 13 27.21 -0.85 3.88
C GLY A 13 26.12 0.20 3.71
N GLN A 14 25.40 0.12 2.60
CA GLN A 14 24.33 1.06 2.25
C GLN A 14 23.22 0.34 1.50
N ILE A 15 22.03 0.93 1.50
CA ILE A 15 20.88 0.46 0.74
C ILE A 15 20.31 1.61 -0.11
N PRO A 16 19.64 1.30 -1.22
CA PRO A 16 18.97 2.33 -2.01
C PRO A 16 17.72 2.82 -1.26
N ILE A 17 17.57 4.14 -1.20
CA ILE A 17 16.45 4.83 -0.51
C ILE A 17 15.72 5.83 -1.40
N HIS A 18 16.31 6.19 -2.54
CA HIS A 18 15.70 7.03 -3.55
C HIS A 18 16.00 6.44 -4.93
N PHE A 19 15.05 6.62 -5.84
CA PHE A 19 15.11 6.08 -7.20
C PHE A 19 14.73 7.17 -8.20
N ASN A 20 15.44 7.20 -9.32
CA ASN A 20 15.13 8.10 -10.42
C ASN A 20 13.91 7.61 -11.23
N TYR A 21 13.52 8.38 -12.25
CA TYR A 21 12.38 8.03 -13.13
C TYR A 21 12.57 6.74 -13.94
N ARG A 22 13.81 6.22 -14.04
CA ARG A 22 14.12 4.93 -14.67
C ARG A 22 14.04 3.77 -13.68
N GLY A 23 13.80 4.04 -12.40
CA GLY A 23 13.79 3.05 -11.33
C GLY A 23 15.18 2.64 -10.85
N GLU A 24 16.23 3.37 -11.24
CA GLU A 24 17.60 3.14 -10.78
C GLU A 24 17.84 3.88 -9.47
N ALA A 25 18.61 3.28 -8.57
CA ALA A 25 18.96 3.92 -7.30
C ALA A 25 19.90 5.10 -7.52
N ASP A 26 19.47 6.30 -7.12
CA ASP A 26 20.24 7.54 -7.18
C ASP A 26 20.44 8.18 -5.77
N GLY A 27 19.87 7.57 -4.73
CA GLY A 27 20.13 7.93 -3.33
C GLY A 27 20.32 6.70 -2.46
N TRP A 28 21.33 6.74 -1.59
CA TRP A 28 21.75 5.64 -0.72
C TRP A 28 21.73 6.07 0.74
N GLY A 29 21.41 5.13 1.63
CA GLY A 29 21.27 5.41 3.06
C GLY A 29 21.61 4.22 3.96
N ASP A 30 21.45 4.46 5.26
CA ASP A 30 21.74 3.48 6.30
C ASP A 30 20.78 2.27 6.23
N PRO A 31 21.29 1.02 6.32
CA PRO A 31 20.47 -0.19 6.30
C PRO A 31 19.35 -0.24 7.36
N ALA A 32 19.50 0.45 8.49
CA ALA A 32 18.48 0.51 9.54
C ALA A 32 17.19 1.20 9.08
N LEU A 33 17.24 2.02 8.02
CA LEU A 33 16.05 2.66 7.45
C LEU A 33 14.99 1.65 7.00
N VAL A 34 15.37 0.42 6.66
CA VAL A 34 14.42 -0.66 6.31
C VAL A 34 13.42 -0.92 7.46
N PHE A 35 13.86 -0.81 8.71
CA PHE A 35 12.97 -0.95 9.87
C PHE A 35 12.04 0.25 10.04
N VAL A 36 12.51 1.45 9.70
CA VAL A 36 11.69 2.67 9.70
C VAL A 36 10.57 2.54 8.66
N PHE A 37 10.89 2.16 7.42
CA PHE A 37 9.89 1.94 6.38
C PHE A 37 8.93 0.80 6.70
N ALA A 38 9.42 -0.30 7.26
CA ALA A 38 8.57 -1.41 7.69
C ALA A 38 7.63 -1.00 8.84
N GLY A 39 8.15 -0.27 9.83
CA GLY A 39 7.35 0.26 10.95
C GLY A 39 6.29 1.24 10.46
N LEU A 40 6.67 2.18 9.58
CA LEU A 40 5.75 3.13 8.96
C LEU A 40 4.63 2.41 8.18
N GLY A 41 4.99 1.39 7.40
CA GLY A 41 4.02 0.56 6.69
C GLY A 41 3.03 -0.13 7.62
N VAL A 42 3.51 -0.71 8.73
CA VAL A 42 2.64 -1.33 9.75
C VAL A 42 1.71 -0.29 10.39
N VAL A 43 2.23 0.89 10.75
CA VAL A 43 1.42 1.97 11.34
C VAL A 43 0.33 2.44 10.36
N ILE A 44 0.68 2.68 9.10
CA ILE A 44 -0.30 3.10 8.08
C ILE A 44 -1.35 2.01 7.84
N MET A 45 -0.93 0.75 7.71
CA MET A 45 -1.88 -0.38 7.59
C MET A 45 -2.81 -0.47 8.79
N ALA A 46 -2.29 -0.26 10.01
CA ALA A 46 -3.09 -0.27 11.24
C ALA A 46 -4.10 0.88 11.26
N ILE A 47 -3.72 2.10 10.84
CA ILE A 47 -4.63 3.24 10.71
C ILE A 47 -5.73 2.94 9.69
N CYS A 48 -5.38 2.41 8.51
CA CYS A 48 -6.36 2.03 7.48
C CYS A 48 -7.30 0.90 7.96
N ALA A 49 -6.74 -0.09 8.67
CA ALA A 49 -7.53 -1.18 9.25
C ALA A 49 -8.49 -0.64 10.33
N ALA A 50 -8.01 0.23 11.23
CA ALA A 50 -8.84 0.88 12.24
C ALA A 50 -9.97 1.68 11.58
N ALA A 51 -9.68 2.45 10.53
CA ALA A 51 -10.68 3.20 9.77
C ALA A 51 -11.75 2.29 9.13
N ALA A 52 -11.42 1.04 8.80
CA ALA A 52 -12.40 0.08 8.28
C ALA A 52 -13.44 -0.37 9.31
N TYR A 53 -13.11 -0.33 10.60
CA TYR A 53 -13.99 -0.71 11.71
C TYR A 53 -14.58 0.52 12.43
N HIS A 54 -13.86 1.64 12.49
CA HIS A 54 -14.24 2.87 13.18
C HIS A 54 -14.64 3.96 12.17
N ARG A 55 -15.92 3.96 11.81
CA ARG A 55 -16.51 4.87 10.80
C ARG A 55 -16.27 6.36 11.08
N GLN A 56 -16.16 6.75 12.34
CA GLN A 56 -15.91 8.14 12.75
C GLN A 56 -14.53 8.66 12.27
N MET A 57 -13.60 7.76 11.95
CA MET A 57 -12.30 8.14 11.40
C MET A 57 -12.37 8.51 9.91
N VAL A 58 -13.48 8.18 9.22
CA VAL A 58 -13.65 8.39 7.78
C VAL A 58 -14.66 9.50 7.55
N HIS A 59 -14.16 10.71 7.28
CA HIS A 59 -15.00 11.85 6.91
C HIS A 59 -15.28 11.84 5.40
N MET A 60 -16.56 11.73 5.04
CA MET A 60 -17.03 11.78 3.66
C MET A 60 -17.60 13.17 3.36
N PRO A 61 -17.27 13.81 2.22
CA PRO A 61 -17.85 15.11 1.83
C PRO A 61 -19.28 14.97 1.26
N ILE A 62 -20.00 13.91 1.63
CA ILE A 62 -21.36 13.62 1.16
C ILE A 62 -22.27 13.29 2.33
N ARG A 63 -23.52 13.77 2.27
CA ARG A 63 -24.55 13.35 3.22
C ARG A 63 -24.96 11.91 2.93
N LEU A 64 -24.97 11.08 3.97
CA LEU A 64 -25.43 9.70 3.88
C LEU A 64 -26.96 9.66 3.78
N ASN A 65 -27.48 8.74 2.99
CA ASN A 65 -28.92 8.57 2.81
C ASN A 65 -29.45 7.63 3.91
N PRO A 66 -30.40 8.06 4.76
CA PRO A 66 -30.96 7.25 5.85
C PRO A 66 -31.45 5.87 5.41
N ASN A 67 -32.07 5.79 4.23
CA ASN A 67 -32.65 4.56 3.69
C ASN A 67 -31.59 3.55 3.19
N CYS A 68 -30.36 4.02 3.00
CA CYS A 68 -29.25 3.23 2.47
C CYS A 68 -28.05 3.13 3.42
N LEU A 69 -28.19 3.58 4.68
CA LEU A 69 -27.09 3.60 5.65
C LEU A 69 -26.34 2.27 5.77
N PRO A 70 -27.01 1.09 5.88
CA PRO A 70 -26.31 -0.18 6.00
C PRO A 70 -25.41 -0.49 4.80
N LEU A 71 -25.89 -0.19 3.58
CA LEU A 71 -25.13 -0.39 2.36
C LEU A 71 -23.95 0.58 2.29
N GLN A 72 -24.18 1.87 2.55
CA GLN A 72 -23.14 2.89 2.49
C GLN A 72 -22.01 2.61 3.49
N TYR A 73 -22.35 2.21 4.72
CA TYR A 73 -21.34 1.80 5.71
C TYR A 73 -20.57 0.54 5.28
N SER A 74 -21.25 -0.46 4.71
CA SER A 74 -20.59 -1.65 4.19
C SER A 74 -19.60 -1.33 3.08
N LEU A 75 -19.97 -0.42 2.16
CA LEU A 75 -19.08 0.06 1.10
C LEU A 75 -17.87 0.81 1.67
N MET A 76 -18.07 1.71 2.64
CA MET A 76 -16.98 2.43 3.32
C MET A 76 -15.97 1.48 3.96
N SER A 77 -16.44 0.52 4.75
CA SER A 77 -15.56 -0.48 5.38
C SER A 77 -14.84 -1.35 4.36
N ARG A 78 -15.49 -1.71 3.24
CA ARG A 78 -14.84 -2.47 2.15
C ARG A 78 -13.73 -1.66 1.50
N MET A 79 -13.94 -0.38 1.22
CA MET A 79 -12.90 0.51 0.66
C MET A 79 -11.69 0.59 1.56
N CYS A 80 -11.90 0.80 2.86
CA CYS A 80 -10.80 0.90 3.82
C CYS A 80 -9.99 -0.39 3.89
N ARG A 81 -10.62 -1.57 3.83
CA ARG A 81 -9.90 -2.85 3.77
C ARG A 81 -9.07 -3.01 2.50
N ILE A 82 -9.62 -2.63 1.34
CA ILE A 82 -8.87 -2.66 0.07
C ILE A 82 -7.68 -1.70 0.15
N LEU A 83 -7.90 -0.51 0.70
CA LEU A 83 -6.84 0.47 0.93
C LEU A 83 -5.75 -0.09 1.85
N THR A 84 -6.10 -0.79 2.93
CA THR A 84 -5.13 -1.48 3.80
C THR A 84 -4.28 -2.48 3.02
N LEU A 85 -4.89 -3.29 2.15
CA LEU A 85 -4.17 -4.26 1.32
C LEU A 85 -3.26 -3.55 0.31
N CYS A 86 -3.74 -2.49 -0.33
CA CYS A 86 -2.94 -1.67 -1.24
C CYS A 86 -1.76 -1.02 -0.52
N MET A 87 -1.95 -0.44 0.66
CA MET A 87 -0.86 0.15 1.44
C MET A 87 0.16 -0.91 1.85
N GLY A 88 -0.28 -2.09 2.29
CA GLY A 88 0.62 -3.19 2.60
C GLY A 88 1.44 -3.64 1.38
N GLY A 89 0.79 -3.81 0.23
CA GLY A 89 1.48 -4.13 -1.03
C GLY A 89 2.47 -3.05 -1.45
N LEU A 90 2.11 -1.78 -1.31
CA LEU A 90 2.99 -0.64 -1.61
C LEU A 90 4.24 -0.65 -0.74
N PHE A 91 4.09 -0.79 0.59
CA PHE A 91 5.25 -0.83 1.50
C PHE A 91 6.11 -2.09 1.30
N LEU A 92 5.50 -3.24 0.99
CA LEU A 92 6.26 -4.43 0.61
C LEU A 92 7.05 -4.22 -0.69
N GLY A 93 6.47 -3.54 -1.67
CA GLY A 93 7.14 -3.15 -2.90
C GLY A 93 8.29 -2.17 -2.65
N ILE A 94 8.11 -1.19 -1.78
CA ILE A 94 9.19 -0.28 -1.36
C ILE A 94 10.34 -1.06 -0.71
N LEU A 95 10.03 -1.93 0.26
CA LEU A 95 11.03 -2.76 0.94
C LEU A 95 11.77 -3.68 -0.04
N SER A 96 11.08 -4.21 -1.06
CA SER A 96 11.77 -5.00 -2.09
C SER A 96 12.71 -4.17 -2.96
N MET A 97 12.43 -2.87 -3.19
CA MET A 97 13.37 -1.98 -3.89
C MET A 97 14.63 -1.71 -3.06
N MET A 98 14.50 -1.70 -1.73
CA MET A 98 15.61 -1.49 -0.79
C MET A 98 16.52 -2.72 -0.62
N SER A 99 16.19 -3.84 -1.27
CA SER A 99 16.94 -5.08 -1.15
C SER A 99 18.33 -5.01 -1.85
N PRO A 100 19.34 -5.74 -1.35
CA PRO A 100 20.67 -5.71 -1.95
C PRO A 100 20.69 -6.29 -3.37
N SER A 101 21.53 -5.72 -4.23
CA SER A 101 21.68 -6.09 -5.64
C SER A 101 22.19 -7.52 -5.88
N SER A 102 22.74 -8.16 -4.84
CA SER A 102 23.19 -9.56 -4.86
C SER A 102 22.04 -10.57 -4.92
N TRP A 103 20.79 -10.14 -4.70
CA TRP A 103 19.63 -10.98 -4.89
C TRP A 103 19.34 -11.05 -6.39
N HIS A 104 19.88 -12.09 -7.06
CA HIS A 104 19.85 -12.35 -8.51
C HIS A 104 18.44 -12.46 -9.16
N LEU A 105 17.38 -12.08 -8.46
CA LEU A 105 16.00 -12.04 -8.92
C LEU A 105 15.56 -10.65 -9.38
N ALA A 106 16.46 -9.68 -9.49
CA ALA A 106 16.15 -8.27 -9.77
C ALA A 106 15.19 -8.07 -10.97
N ALA A 107 15.49 -8.67 -12.13
CA ALA A 107 14.66 -8.47 -13.33
C ALA A 107 13.24 -9.08 -13.22
N VAL A 108 13.13 -10.28 -12.64
CA VAL A 108 11.82 -10.93 -12.40
C VAL A 108 11.05 -10.19 -11.30
N GLY A 109 11.76 -9.72 -10.28
CA GLY A 109 11.23 -8.91 -9.19
C GLY A 109 10.69 -7.57 -9.67
N ASP A 110 11.38 -6.91 -10.61
CA ASP A 110 10.97 -5.63 -11.16
C ASP A 110 9.69 -5.74 -12.00
N ALA A 111 9.62 -6.74 -12.89
CA ALA A 111 8.43 -6.99 -13.70
C ALA A 111 7.22 -7.36 -12.81
N LEU A 112 7.44 -8.24 -11.82
CA LEU A 112 6.41 -8.62 -10.86
C LEU A 112 5.93 -7.42 -10.02
N ARG A 113 6.86 -6.59 -9.56
CA ARG A 113 6.55 -5.36 -8.80
C ARG A 113 5.73 -4.39 -9.64
N MET A 114 6.11 -4.12 -10.89
CA MET A 114 5.32 -3.29 -11.80
C MET A 114 3.92 -3.86 -12.04
N LEU A 115 3.83 -5.17 -12.28
CA LEU A 115 2.55 -5.87 -12.43
C LEU A 115 1.67 -5.70 -11.17
N CYS A 116 2.24 -5.87 -9.97
CA CYS A 116 1.53 -5.67 -8.72
C CYS A 116 1.03 -4.22 -8.58
N MET A 117 1.85 -3.21 -8.91
CA MET A 117 1.42 -1.80 -8.86
C MET A 117 0.28 -1.52 -9.85
N LEU A 118 0.38 -2.03 -11.09
CA LEU A 118 -0.67 -1.88 -12.10
C LEU A 118 -1.97 -2.58 -11.68
N LEU A 119 -1.87 -3.78 -11.10
CA LEU A 119 -3.02 -4.51 -10.57
C LEU A 119 -3.66 -3.77 -9.40
N MET A 120 -2.87 -3.19 -8.49
CA MET A 120 -3.39 -2.36 -7.41
C MET A 120 -4.13 -1.13 -7.93
N LEU A 121 -3.55 -0.43 -8.91
CA LEU A 121 -4.20 0.72 -9.55
C LEU A 121 -5.50 0.30 -10.26
N LEU A 122 -5.47 -0.82 -10.99
CA LEU A 122 -6.66 -1.38 -11.62
C LEU A 122 -7.74 -1.73 -10.60
N VAL A 123 -7.38 -2.37 -9.48
CA VAL A 123 -8.31 -2.71 -8.40
C VAL A 123 -8.94 -1.44 -7.82
N ILE A 124 -8.14 -0.40 -7.54
CA ILE A 124 -8.63 0.88 -7.03
C ILE A 124 -9.60 1.53 -8.02
N LEU A 125 -9.27 1.55 -9.32
CA LEU A 125 -10.12 2.13 -10.35
C LEU A 125 -11.44 1.36 -10.50
N VAL A 126 -11.37 0.04 -10.66
CA VAL A 126 -12.55 -0.83 -10.81
C VAL A 126 -13.45 -0.71 -9.58
N PHE A 127 -12.90 -0.75 -8.36
CA PHE A 127 -13.70 -0.59 -7.15
C PHE A 127 -14.30 0.79 -7.02
N SER A 128 -13.54 1.85 -7.34
CA SER A 128 -14.05 3.22 -7.27
C SER A 128 -15.23 3.43 -8.22
N VAL A 129 -15.10 2.93 -9.46
CA VAL A 129 -16.19 2.93 -10.44
C VAL A 129 -17.36 2.09 -9.93
N TRP A 130 -17.13 0.86 -9.49
CA TRP A 130 -18.18 -0.01 -8.98
C TRP A 130 -18.96 0.63 -7.81
N ILE A 131 -18.26 1.21 -6.84
CA ILE A 131 -18.87 1.94 -5.70
C ILE A 131 -19.66 3.14 -6.19
N PHE A 132 -19.15 3.90 -7.17
CA PHE A 132 -19.90 5.00 -7.76
C PHE A 132 -21.22 4.53 -8.38
N TYR A 133 -21.19 3.44 -9.16
CA TYR A 133 -22.39 2.86 -9.76
C TYR A 133 -23.39 2.32 -8.73
N VAL A 134 -22.92 1.61 -7.70
CA VAL A 134 -23.78 1.09 -6.63
C VAL A 134 -24.32 2.23 -5.78
N GLY A 135 -23.48 3.22 -5.45
CA GLY A 135 -23.85 4.39 -4.67
C GLY A 135 -24.92 5.26 -5.34
N ARG A 136 -24.99 5.29 -6.68
CA ARG A 136 -26.08 5.97 -7.41
C ARG A 136 -27.46 5.41 -7.11
N ARG A 137 -27.59 4.16 -6.65
CA ARG A 137 -28.88 3.57 -6.23
C ARG A 137 -29.41 4.16 -4.92
N CYS A 138 -28.57 4.92 -4.22
CA CYS A 138 -28.80 5.46 -2.89
C CYS A 138 -28.63 6.98 -2.81
N ARG A 139 -28.57 7.66 -3.97
CA ARG A 139 -28.71 9.12 -4.04
C ARG A 139 -30.16 9.51 -3.80
#